data_AF-A0A3R7IEK4-F1
#
_entry.id   AF-A0A3R7IEK4-F1
#
_cell.length_a   1.000
_cell.length_b   1.000
_cell.length_c   1.000
_cell.angle_alpha   90.00
_cell.angle_beta   90.00
_cell.angle_gamma   90.00
#
_symmetry.space_group_name_H-M   'P 1'
#
loop_
_entity.id
_entity.type
_entity.pdbx_description
1 polymer ?
#
loop_
_entity_poly.entity_id
_entity_poly.type
_entity_poly.pdbx_seq_one_letter_code
_entity_poly.pdbx_strand_id
1 'polypeptide(L)'
;MIRIVLAQSSAVFAVVLTIVLAGDLGALFASPVKTFFVGVAVILAIVLGAWEIIVERRERPIVYRGKKKKEQILRYMSNLTNFDGQCVISSNDLSWVEGEAHAMLMKKAENKSLVLVMPKANQRSRELVRAGAVARYYGDSSPLRSRFTVINPGRADAWVAVGYGRKDSHVIREFHSSDDPTLAMAKDLIDLARLLGEKSAK
;
A
#
# COMPACT_ATOMS: atom_id res chain seq x y z
N MET A 1 -11.85 11.22 8.19
CA MET A 1 -12.48 12.14 7.21
C MET A 1 -13.28 13.28 7.84
N ILE A 2 -14.53 13.12 8.30
CA ILE A 2 -15.34 14.28 8.74
C ILE A 2 -14.70 15.02 9.93
N ARG A 3 -14.24 14.31 10.96
CA ARG A 3 -13.78 14.94 12.21
C ARG A 3 -12.51 15.79 12.06
N ILE A 4 -11.54 15.37 11.26
CA ILE A 4 -10.25 16.08 11.11
C ILE A 4 -10.42 17.27 10.16
N VAL A 5 -11.14 17.09 9.05
CA VAL A 5 -11.50 18.19 8.15
C VAL A 5 -12.40 19.20 8.86
N LEU A 6 -13.36 18.75 9.70
CA LEU A 6 -14.13 19.65 10.57
C LEU A 6 -13.22 20.36 11.58
N ALA A 7 -12.25 19.67 12.18
CA ALA A 7 -11.37 20.27 13.18
C ALA A 7 -10.47 21.34 12.55
N GLN A 8 -9.84 21.05 11.42
CA GLN A 8 -9.04 22.01 10.64
C GLN A 8 -9.90 23.18 10.14
N SER A 9 -11.06 22.90 9.58
CA SER A 9 -12.00 23.93 9.12
C SER A 9 -12.54 24.76 10.30
N SER A 10 -12.76 24.15 11.46
CA SER A 10 -13.20 24.85 12.67
C SER A 10 -12.08 25.68 13.29
N ALA A 11 -10.82 25.27 13.17
CA ALA A 11 -9.69 26.05 13.62
C ALA A 11 -9.50 27.30 12.75
N VAL A 12 -9.59 27.13 11.42
CA VAL A 12 -9.57 28.27 10.48
C VAL A 12 -10.78 29.18 10.70
N PHE A 13 -11.97 28.60 10.82
CA PHE A 13 -13.19 29.35 11.08
C PHE A 13 -13.13 30.06 12.44
N ALA A 14 -12.57 29.46 13.48
CA ALA A 14 -12.38 30.08 14.78
C ALA A 14 -11.38 31.25 14.71
N VAL A 15 -10.28 31.11 13.98
CA VAL A 15 -9.31 32.20 13.77
C VAL A 15 -9.96 33.36 13.01
N VAL A 16 -10.65 33.07 11.91
CA VAL A 16 -11.38 34.07 11.11
C VAL A 16 -12.50 34.71 11.91
N LEU A 17 -13.28 33.92 12.66
CA LEU A 17 -14.38 34.41 13.50
C LEU A 17 -13.84 35.25 14.67
N THR A 18 -12.71 34.89 15.27
CA THR A 18 -12.05 35.69 16.31
C THR A 18 -11.57 37.02 15.74
N ILE A 19 -11.02 37.01 14.53
CA ILE A 19 -10.63 38.22 13.78
C ILE A 19 -11.84 39.12 13.48
N VAL A 20 -12.95 38.54 13.04
CA VAL A 20 -14.19 39.27 12.72
C VAL A 20 -14.88 39.80 13.97
N LEU A 21 -14.94 39.01 15.05
CA LEU A 21 -15.53 39.39 16.34
C LEU A 21 -14.66 40.37 17.13
N ALA A 22 -13.35 40.43 16.88
CA ALA A 22 -12.48 41.47 17.41
C ALA A 22 -12.79 42.88 16.86
N GLY A 23 -13.76 43.00 15.96
CA GLY A 23 -14.56 44.22 15.77
C GLY A 23 -13.94 45.31 14.92
N ASP A 24 -12.71 45.13 14.41
CA ASP A 24 -12.07 46.14 13.58
C ASP A 24 -11.23 45.50 12.46
N LEU A 25 -11.94 45.04 11.43
CA LEU A 25 -11.34 44.62 10.16
C LEU A 25 -10.46 45.74 9.56
N GLY A 26 -10.79 47.01 9.81
CA GLY A 26 -10.00 48.17 9.39
C GLY A 26 -8.63 48.22 10.07
N ALA A 27 -8.56 48.01 11.39
CA ALA A 27 -7.31 47.97 12.15
C ALA A 27 -6.38 46.80 11.79
N LEU A 28 -6.93 45.73 11.22
CA LEU A 28 -6.17 44.60 10.70
C LEU A 28 -5.42 44.96 9.41
N PHE A 29 -6.11 45.60 8.47
CA PHE A 29 -5.52 46.08 7.21
C PHE A 29 -4.67 47.34 7.40
N ALA A 30 -4.87 48.10 8.48
CA ALA A 30 -4.06 49.27 8.81
C ALA A 30 -2.63 48.92 9.25
N SER A 31 -2.41 47.71 9.76
CA SER A 31 -1.08 47.24 10.16
C SER A 31 -0.54 46.20 9.17
N PRO A 32 0.54 46.52 8.42
CA PRO A 32 1.12 45.57 7.47
C PRO A 32 1.62 44.29 8.16
N VAL A 33 2.05 44.39 9.42
CA VAL A 33 2.52 43.26 10.22
C VAL A 33 1.36 42.31 10.54
N LYS A 34 0.21 42.82 10.98
CA LYS A 34 -0.96 41.99 11.30
C LYS A 34 -1.51 41.32 10.04
N THR A 35 -1.60 42.06 8.94
CA THR A 35 -2.04 41.52 7.65
C THR A 35 -1.11 40.39 7.16
N PHE A 36 0.21 40.56 7.32
CA PHE A 36 1.19 39.53 6.99
C PHE A 36 0.99 38.24 7.78
N PHE A 37 0.89 38.33 9.12
CA PHE A 37 0.69 37.13 9.96
C PHE A 37 -0.63 36.41 9.68
N VAL A 38 -1.72 37.15 9.46
CA VAL A 38 -3.01 36.55 9.08
C VAL A 38 -2.91 35.88 7.71
N GLY A 39 -2.27 36.52 6.73
CA GLY A 39 -2.01 35.93 5.42
C GLY A 39 -1.22 34.63 5.50
N VAL A 40 -0.12 34.61 6.27
CA VAL A 40 0.69 33.40 6.50
C VAL A 40 -0.14 32.29 7.15
N ALA A 41 -0.94 32.60 8.17
CA ALA A 41 -1.78 31.61 8.86
C ALA A 41 -2.82 30.99 7.91
N VAL A 42 -3.46 31.80 7.06
CA VAL A 42 -4.42 31.32 6.06
C VAL A 42 -3.73 30.44 5.02
N ILE A 43 -2.57 30.85 4.49
CA ILE A 43 -1.81 30.07 3.52
C ILE A 43 -1.37 28.73 4.13
N LEU A 44 -0.82 28.74 5.35
CA LEU A 44 -0.39 27.52 6.03
C LEU A 44 -1.55 26.54 6.22
N ALA A 45 -2.73 27.03 6.60
CA ALA A 45 -3.91 26.19 6.75
C ALA A 45 -4.35 25.57 5.40
N ILE A 46 -4.31 26.32 4.30
CA ILE A 46 -4.61 25.80 2.96
C ILE A 46 -3.61 24.72 2.57
N VAL A 47 -2.31 24.93 2.80
CA VAL A 47 -1.24 23.97 2.49
C VAL A 47 -1.42 22.67 3.28
N LEU A 48 -1.67 22.77 4.60
CA LEU A 48 -1.89 21.61 5.45
C LEU A 48 -3.15 20.83 5.04
N GLY A 49 -4.25 21.53 4.76
CA GLY A 49 -5.48 20.90 4.27
C GLY A 49 -5.30 20.21 2.91
N ALA A 50 -4.57 20.83 1.99
CA ALA A 50 -4.25 20.22 0.70
C ALA A 50 -3.34 18.99 0.85
N TRP A 51 -2.34 19.06 1.75
CA TRP A 51 -1.43 17.95 2.04
C TRP A 51 -2.19 16.74 2.58
N GLU A 52 -3.11 16.93 3.53
CA GLU A 52 -3.96 15.84 4.06
C GLU A 52 -4.81 15.18 2.97
N ILE A 53 -5.42 15.98 2.08
CA ILE A 53 -6.22 15.45 0.96
C ILE A 53 -5.35 14.60 0.03
N ILE A 54 -4.10 15.01 -0.21
CA ILE A 54 -3.16 14.26 -1.05
C ILE A 54 -2.76 12.94 -0.38
N VAL A 55 -2.41 12.97 0.90
CA VAL A 55 -2.04 11.78 1.69
C VAL A 55 -3.19 10.77 1.69
N GLU A 56 -4.41 11.21 2.02
CA GLU A 56 -5.60 10.35 2.02
C GLU A 56 -5.88 9.75 0.63
N ARG A 57 -5.73 10.54 -0.44
CA ARG A 57 -5.94 10.02 -1.80
C ARG A 57 -4.93 8.92 -2.15
N ARG A 58 -3.70 8.99 -1.64
CA ARG A 58 -2.68 7.94 -1.83
C ARG A 58 -3.03 6.66 -1.06
N GLU A 59 -3.69 6.77 0.08
CA GLU A 59 -4.06 5.62 0.93
C GLU A 59 -5.39 4.95 0.53
N ARG A 60 -6.08 5.48 -0.50
CA ARG A 60 -7.37 4.93 -0.92
C ARG A 60 -7.20 3.52 -1.51
N PRO A 61 -8.07 2.57 -1.11
CA PRO A 61 -8.09 1.25 -1.71
C PRO A 61 -8.38 1.33 -3.21
N ILE A 62 -7.63 0.59 -4.01
CA ILE A 62 -7.91 0.38 -5.42
C ILE A 62 -8.99 -0.71 -5.52
N VAL A 63 -10.13 -0.36 -6.13
CA VAL A 63 -11.30 -1.25 -6.21
C VAL A 63 -11.58 -1.62 -7.65
N TYR A 64 -11.48 -2.92 -7.97
CA TYR A 64 -11.75 -3.47 -9.28
C TYR A 64 -13.14 -4.13 -9.32
N ARG A 65 -13.95 -3.76 -10.31
CA ARG A 65 -15.35 -4.22 -10.49
C ARG A 65 -15.69 -4.44 -11.96
N GLY A 66 -16.75 -5.20 -12.21
CA GLY A 66 -17.32 -5.39 -13.55
C GLY A 66 -16.55 -6.36 -14.45
N LYS A 67 -16.85 -6.33 -15.74
CA LYS A 67 -16.38 -7.32 -16.73
C LYS A 67 -14.85 -7.29 -16.95
N LYS A 68 -14.22 -6.11 -16.83
CA LYS A 68 -12.77 -5.91 -17.01
C LYS A 68 -11.94 -6.15 -15.74
N LYS A 69 -12.56 -6.59 -14.64
CA LYS A 69 -11.91 -6.79 -13.33
C LYS A 69 -10.64 -7.64 -13.44
N LYS A 70 -10.68 -8.76 -14.17
CA LYS A 70 -9.53 -9.67 -14.32
C LYS A 70 -8.35 -8.97 -15.01
N GLU A 71 -8.60 -8.33 -16.15
CA GLU A 71 -7.57 -7.60 -16.91
C GLU A 71 -6.93 -6.47 -16.09
N GLN A 72 -7.73 -5.74 -15.31
CA GLN A 72 -7.22 -4.66 -14.47
C GLN A 72 -6.33 -5.16 -13.34
N ILE A 73 -6.71 -6.28 -12.70
CA ILE A 73 -5.88 -6.92 -11.67
C ILE A 73 -4.59 -7.45 -12.29
N LEU A 74 -4.66 -8.09 -13.47
CA LEU A 74 -3.47 -8.57 -14.17
C LEU A 74 -2.51 -7.43 -14.49
N ARG A 75 -3.01 -6.32 -15.04
CA ARG A 75 -2.20 -5.13 -15.33
C ARG A 75 -1.55 -4.56 -14.06
N TYR A 76 -2.32 -4.49 -12.98
CA TYR A 76 -1.79 -4.03 -11.69
C TYR A 76 -0.66 -4.94 -11.21
N MET A 77 -0.86 -6.26 -11.24
CA MET A 77 0.15 -7.20 -10.78
C MET A 77 1.38 -7.22 -11.70
N SER A 78 1.24 -7.04 -13.02
CA SER A 78 2.37 -6.85 -13.94
C SER A 78 3.19 -5.62 -13.54
N ASN A 79 2.53 -4.48 -13.31
CA ASN A 79 3.22 -3.26 -12.88
C ASN A 79 3.90 -3.44 -11.52
N LEU A 80 3.21 -4.10 -10.57
CA LEU A 80 3.73 -4.38 -9.24
C LEU A 80 4.98 -5.28 -9.27
N THR A 81 4.99 -6.27 -10.18
CA THR A 81 6.14 -7.17 -10.34
C THR A 81 7.28 -6.56 -11.14
N ASN A 82 7.07 -5.41 -11.80
CA ASN A 82 8.12 -4.70 -12.52
C ASN A 82 8.98 -3.80 -11.62
N PHE A 83 8.60 -3.57 -10.36
CA PHE A 83 9.43 -2.80 -9.42
C PHE A 83 10.81 -3.45 -9.23
N ASP A 84 11.87 -2.64 -9.23
CA ASP A 84 13.22 -3.14 -9.03
C ASP A 84 13.45 -3.70 -7.61
N GLY A 85 14.37 -4.66 -7.53
CA GLY A 85 14.79 -5.28 -6.28
C GLY A 85 13.98 -6.52 -5.89
N GLN A 86 13.95 -6.82 -4.59
CA GLN A 86 13.38 -8.06 -4.06
C GLN A 86 11.86 -7.98 -3.98
N CYS A 87 11.18 -9.05 -4.35
CA CYS A 87 9.73 -9.17 -4.29
C CYS A 87 9.34 -10.46 -3.55
N VAL A 88 8.43 -10.34 -2.59
CA VAL A 88 7.86 -11.47 -1.86
C VAL A 88 6.38 -11.56 -2.17
N ILE A 89 5.93 -12.67 -2.75
CA ILE A 89 4.54 -12.85 -3.16
C ILE A 89 3.90 -13.94 -2.32
N SER A 90 2.89 -13.55 -1.53
CA SER A 90 1.99 -14.46 -0.83
C SER A 90 0.73 -14.70 -1.65
N SER A 91 0.55 -15.92 -2.13
CA SER A 91 -0.53 -16.30 -3.04
C SER A 91 -0.92 -17.76 -2.87
N ASN A 92 -2.19 -18.08 -3.11
CA ASN A 92 -2.67 -19.47 -2.96
C ASN A 92 -2.34 -20.33 -4.19
N ASP A 93 -2.43 -19.75 -5.39
CA ASP A 93 -2.38 -20.51 -6.65
C ASP A 93 -1.59 -19.84 -7.80
N LEU A 94 -1.19 -18.58 -7.67
CA LEU A 94 -0.53 -17.83 -8.74
C LEU A 94 -1.32 -17.85 -10.08
N SER A 95 -2.65 -17.98 -10.01
CA SER A 95 -3.53 -18.05 -11.19
C SER A 95 -3.52 -16.79 -12.07
N TRP A 96 -2.92 -15.70 -11.57
CA TRP A 96 -2.74 -14.44 -12.29
C TRP A 96 -1.39 -14.34 -13.02
N VAL A 97 -0.47 -15.30 -12.82
CA VAL A 97 0.87 -15.26 -13.42
C VAL A 97 0.80 -15.76 -14.86
N GLU A 98 0.61 -14.82 -15.78
CA GLU A 98 0.51 -15.02 -17.22
C GLU A 98 1.17 -13.85 -17.95
N GLY A 99 1.56 -14.04 -19.23
CA GLY A 99 2.09 -12.98 -20.09
C GLY A 99 3.28 -12.22 -19.49
N GLU A 100 3.16 -10.90 -19.45
CA GLU A 100 4.20 -9.98 -18.94
C GLU A 100 4.58 -10.24 -17.48
N ALA A 101 3.59 -10.48 -16.61
CA ALA A 101 3.84 -10.78 -15.21
C ALA A 101 4.71 -12.04 -15.04
N HIS A 102 4.47 -13.06 -15.87
CA HIS A 102 5.29 -14.27 -15.86
C HIS A 102 6.75 -13.97 -16.26
N ALA A 103 6.95 -13.21 -17.34
CA ALA A 103 8.30 -12.82 -17.79
C ALA A 103 9.05 -12.00 -16.72
N MET A 104 8.37 -11.06 -16.06
CA MET A 104 8.98 -10.26 -14.98
C MET A 104 9.35 -11.11 -13.77
N LEU A 105 8.48 -12.05 -13.38
CA LEU A 105 8.76 -12.96 -12.27
C LEU A 105 9.90 -13.94 -12.59
N MET A 106 10.01 -14.41 -13.84
CA MET A 106 11.13 -15.24 -14.28
C MET A 106 12.46 -14.47 -14.15
N LYS A 107 12.52 -13.23 -14.65
CA LYS A 107 13.70 -12.37 -14.49
C LYS A 107 14.08 -12.16 -13.00
N LYS A 108 13.08 -11.97 -12.13
CA LYS A 108 13.32 -11.86 -10.68
C LYS A 108 13.78 -13.17 -10.05
N ALA A 109 13.25 -14.30 -10.50
CA ALA A 109 13.69 -15.62 -10.06
C ALA A 109 15.14 -15.88 -10.43
N GLU A 110 15.54 -15.60 -11.68
CA GLU A 110 16.92 -15.71 -12.17
C GLU A 110 17.89 -14.84 -11.35
N ASN A 111 17.46 -13.63 -11.00
CA ASN A 111 18.21 -12.71 -10.14
C ASN A 111 18.16 -13.06 -8.65
N LYS A 112 17.55 -14.21 -8.27
CA LYS A 112 17.36 -14.65 -6.88
C LYS A 112 16.67 -13.60 -6.00
N SER A 113 15.85 -12.76 -6.61
CA SER A 113 15.15 -11.64 -5.98
C SER A 113 13.65 -11.91 -5.83
N LEU A 114 13.21 -13.15 -5.98
CA LEU A 114 11.82 -13.57 -5.83
C LEU A 114 11.66 -14.60 -4.72
N VAL A 115 10.76 -14.31 -3.77
CA VAL A 115 10.32 -15.25 -2.76
C VAL A 115 8.82 -15.51 -2.91
N LEU A 116 8.42 -16.78 -2.94
CA LEU A 116 7.03 -17.21 -2.98
C LEU A 116 6.61 -17.72 -1.61
N VAL A 117 5.45 -17.30 -1.14
CA VAL A 117 4.80 -17.82 0.07
C VAL A 117 3.47 -18.42 -0.33
N MET A 118 3.34 -19.75 -0.21
CA MET A 118 2.22 -20.50 -0.78
C MET A 118 1.85 -21.69 0.09
N PRO A 119 0.60 -22.20 0.06
CA PRO A 119 0.25 -23.41 0.80
C PRO A 119 0.98 -24.64 0.26
N LYS A 120 1.06 -24.78 -1.07
CA LYS A 120 1.70 -25.91 -1.74
C LYS A 120 2.28 -25.52 -3.10
N ALA A 121 3.15 -26.39 -3.62
CA ALA A 121 3.70 -26.26 -4.96
C ALA A 121 2.65 -26.54 -6.04
N ASN A 122 2.61 -25.66 -7.03
CA ASN A 122 1.91 -25.84 -8.30
C ASN A 122 2.86 -25.66 -9.50
N GLN A 123 2.36 -25.83 -10.72
CA GLN A 123 3.19 -25.73 -11.92
C GLN A 123 3.94 -24.41 -12.02
N ARG A 124 3.26 -23.27 -11.84
CA ARG A 124 3.88 -21.92 -11.90
C ARG A 124 4.96 -21.73 -10.86
N SER A 125 4.70 -22.13 -9.62
CA SER A 125 5.70 -22.02 -8.55
C SER A 125 6.92 -22.91 -8.83
N ARG A 126 6.75 -24.11 -9.39
CA ARG A 126 7.86 -25.00 -9.76
C ARG A 126 8.71 -24.41 -10.88
N GLU A 127 8.10 -23.79 -11.89
CA GLU A 127 8.81 -23.09 -12.96
C GLU A 127 9.69 -21.97 -12.38
N LEU A 128 9.12 -21.11 -11.53
CA LEU A 128 9.84 -20.01 -10.89
C LEU A 128 10.95 -20.49 -9.96
N VAL A 129 10.71 -21.55 -9.18
CA VAL A 129 11.74 -22.12 -8.29
C VAL A 129 12.90 -22.70 -9.09
N ARG A 130 12.65 -23.39 -10.21
CA ARG A 130 13.71 -23.88 -11.10
C ARG A 130 14.56 -22.74 -11.67
N ALA A 131 13.96 -21.58 -11.92
CA ALA A 131 14.67 -20.39 -12.38
C ALA A 131 15.49 -19.69 -11.27
N GLY A 132 15.28 -20.02 -10.00
CA GLY A 132 16.05 -19.48 -8.88
C GLY A 132 15.22 -18.78 -7.79
N ALA A 133 13.89 -18.77 -7.90
CA ALA A 133 13.03 -18.26 -6.84
C ALA A 133 13.09 -19.15 -5.59
N VAL A 134 12.99 -18.53 -4.42
CA VAL A 134 12.82 -19.25 -3.15
C VAL A 134 11.34 -19.46 -2.90
N ALA A 135 10.90 -20.69 -2.60
CA ALA A 135 9.53 -20.95 -2.19
C ALA A 135 9.44 -21.40 -0.72
N ARG A 136 8.51 -20.79 0.01
CA ARG A 136 8.15 -21.11 1.40
C ARG A 136 6.75 -21.73 1.38
N TYR A 137 6.69 -23.06 1.39
CA TYR A 137 5.43 -23.79 1.43
C TYR A 137 5.00 -24.08 2.87
N TYR A 138 3.80 -23.65 3.27
CA TYR A 138 3.33 -23.75 4.66
C TYR A 138 2.25 -24.82 4.91
N GLY A 139 1.83 -25.55 3.87
CA GLY A 139 0.86 -26.64 3.95
C GLY A 139 -0.59 -26.24 3.64
N ASP A 140 -1.44 -27.26 3.45
CA ASP A 140 -2.82 -27.13 2.95
C ASP A 140 -3.87 -26.91 4.06
N SER A 141 -3.49 -26.88 5.34
CA SER A 141 -4.43 -26.89 6.48
C SER A 141 -5.28 -25.62 6.59
N SER A 142 -4.80 -24.48 6.08
CA SER A 142 -5.63 -23.29 5.86
C SER A 142 -4.93 -22.29 4.93
N PRO A 143 -5.42 -22.08 3.69
CA PRO A 143 -4.83 -21.06 2.83
C PRO A 143 -5.05 -19.67 3.42
N LEU A 144 -4.05 -18.80 3.32
CA LEU A 144 -4.19 -17.42 3.78
C LEU A 144 -5.34 -16.74 3.03
N ARG A 145 -6.25 -16.13 3.80
CA ARG A 145 -7.39 -15.40 3.23
C ARG A 145 -6.94 -14.11 2.55
N SER A 146 -5.91 -13.47 3.11
CA SER A 146 -5.30 -12.27 2.57
C SER A 146 -4.09 -12.65 1.74
N ARG A 147 -4.07 -12.23 0.47
CA ARG A 147 -2.92 -12.34 -0.41
C ARG A 147 -2.19 -11.02 -0.35
N PHE A 148 -0.87 -11.06 -0.38
CA PHE A 148 -0.10 -9.84 -0.31
C PHE A 148 1.20 -9.95 -1.10
N THR A 149 1.75 -8.81 -1.48
CA THR A 149 3.04 -8.71 -2.15
C THR A 149 3.86 -7.65 -1.43
N VAL A 150 5.03 -8.02 -0.93
CA VAL A 150 5.97 -7.10 -0.29
C VAL A 150 7.06 -6.76 -1.29
N ILE A 151 7.27 -5.47 -1.53
CA ILE A 151 8.35 -4.96 -2.35
C ILE A 151 9.49 -4.53 -1.42
N ASN A 152 10.71 -4.92 -1.78
CA ASN A 152 11.95 -4.56 -1.10
C ASN A 152 11.93 -4.78 0.42
N PRO A 153 11.54 -5.96 0.94
CA PRO A 153 11.31 -6.18 2.38
C PRO A 153 12.51 -5.85 3.29
N GLY A 154 13.73 -5.90 2.76
CA GLY A 154 14.98 -5.59 3.47
C GLY A 154 15.50 -4.16 3.31
N ARG A 155 14.74 -3.24 2.68
CA ARG A 155 15.16 -1.86 2.45
C ARG A 155 14.25 -0.87 3.19
N ALA A 156 14.70 0.38 3.31
CA ALA A 156 13.92 1.45 3.94
C ALA A 156 12.67 1.83 3.13
N ASP A 157 12.70 1.65 1.81
CA ASP A 157 11.59 1.85 0.88
C ASP A 157 10.71 0.59 0.72
N ALA A 158 10.67 -0.26 1.76
CA ALA A 158 9.81 -1.43 1.79
C ALA A 158 8.33 -1.03 1.87
N TRP A 159 7.49 -1.73 1.12
CA TRP A 159 6.04 -1.50 1.16
C TRP A 159 5.28 -2.77 0.81
N VAL A 160 3.98 -2.81 1.16
CA VAL A 160 3.14 -3.99 0.96
C VAL A 160 1.84 -3.64 0.24
N ALA A 161 1.48 -4.46 -0.75
CA ALA A 161 0.16 -4.48 -1.36
C ALA A 161 -0.63 -5.67 -0.83
N VAL A 162 -1.82 -5.44 -0.27
CA VAL A 162 -2.71 -6.48 0.25
C VAL A 162 -3.97 -6.56 -0.59
N GLY A 163 -4.20 -7.72 -1.22
CA GLY A 163 -5.35 -8.02 -2.06
C GLY A 163 -6.37 -8.91 -1.35
N TYR A 164 -7.65 -8.53 -1.40
CA TYR A 164 -8.75 -9.31 -0.84
C TYR A 164 -10.05 -9.14 -1.63
N GLY A 165 -10.90 -10.17 -1.58
CA GLY A 165 -12.23 -10.15 -2.21
C GLY A 165 -13.28 -9.47 -1.32
N ARG A 166 -14.18 -8.70 -1.92
CA ARG A 166 -15.35 -8.10 -1.25
C ARG A 166 -16.57 -8.19 -2.18
N LYS A 167 -17.50 -9.12 -1.91
CA LYS A 167 -18.67 -9.44 -2.76
C LYS A 167 -18.29 -9.48 -4.25
N ASP A 168 -18.65 -8.45 -5.00
CA ASP A 168 -18.47 -8.36 -6.47
C ASP A 168 -17.23 -7.55 -6.87
N SER A 169 -16.36 -7.24 -5.91
CA SER A 169 -15.17 -6.44 -6.09
C SER A 169 -13.91 -7.13 -5.58
N HIS A 170 -12.78 -6.81 -6.21
CA HIS A 170 -11.47 -7.09 -5.67
C HIS A 170 -10.86 -5.78 -5.18
N VAL A 171 -10.31 -5.78 -3.98
CA VAL A 171 -9.73 -4.60 -3.37
C VAL A 171 -8.26 -4.84 -3.14
N ILE A 172 -7.44 -3.88 -3.55
CA ILE A 172 -6.01 -3.84 -3.23
C ILE A 172 -5.75 -2.59 -2.40
N ARG A 173 -5.05 -2.75 -1.28
CA ARG A 173 -4.57 -1.65 -0.44
C ARG A 173 -3.06 -1.67 -0.44
N GLU A 174 -2.46 -0.51 -0.67
CA GLU A 174 -1.01 -0.33 -0.64
C GLU A 174 -0.63 0.42 0.64
N PHE A 175 0.46 -0.01 1.26
CA PHE A 175 0.99 0.58 2.49
C PHE A 175 2.47 0.89 2.26
N HIS A 176 2.77 2.16 1.98
CA HIS A 176 4.08 2.68 1.58
C HIS A 176 4.96 3.15 2.74
N SER A 177 4.60 2.82 3.98
CA SER A 177 5.37 3.17 5.17
C SER A 177 6.04 1.93 5.75
N SER A 178 7.34 2.05 6.03
CA SER A 178 8.11 1.03 6.75
C SER A 178 7.55 0.76 8.15
N ASP A 179 6.89 1.77 8.73
CA ASP A 179 6.36 1.75 10.08
C ASP A 179 4.89 1.29 10.13
N ASP A 180 4.31 0.95 8.97
CA ASP A 180 2.94 0.44 8.93
C ASP A 180 2.89 -0.96 9.57
N PRO A 181 2.04 -1.19 10.59
CA PRO A 181 1.90 -2.50 11.22
C PRO A 181 1.56 -3.62 10.22
N THR A 182 0.89 -3.30 9.11
CA THR A 182 0.56 -4.26 8.05
C THR A 182 1.81 -4.84 7.40
N LEU A 183 2.85 -4.03 7.20
CA LEU A 183 4.13 -4.49 6.66
C LEU A 183 4.84 -5.40 7.66
N ALA A 184 4.83 -5.05 8.96
CA ALA A 184 5.38 -5.90 10.01
C ALA A 184 4.66 -7.25 10.07
N MET A 185 3.32 -7.25 10.07
CA MET A 185 2.52 -8.47 10.03
C MET A 185 2.80 -9.31 8.78
N ALA A 186 3.00 -8.69 7.61
CA ALA A 186 3.36 -9.41 6.39
C ALA A 186 4.72 -10.10 6.52
N LYS A 187 5.72 -9.43 7.11
CA LYS A 187 7.05 -10.00 7.41
C LYS A 187 6.94 -11.17 8.39
N ASP A 188 6.17 -11.03 9.46
CA ASP A 188 5.94 -12.09 10.44
C ASP A 188 5.31 -13.33 9.78
N LEU A 189 4.33 -13.14 8.89
CA LEU A 189 3.70 -14.24 8.14
C LEU A 189 4.69 -14.92 7.17
N ILE A 190 5.55 -14.13 6.51
CA ILE A 190 6.60 -14.63 5.63
C ILE A 190 7.58 -15.52 6.41
N ASP A 191 7.94 -15.12 7.63
CA ASP A 191 8.86 -15.88 8.49
C ASP A 191 8.20 -17.09 9.14
N LEU A 192 6.93 -16.99 9.55
CA LEU A 192 6.16 -18.13 10.01
C LEU A 192 6.07 -19.21 8.91
N ALA A 193 5.81 -18.80 7.66
CA ALA A 193 5.78 -19.73 6.53
C ALA A 193 7.13 -20.42 6.29
N ARG A 194 8.25 -19.73 6.52
CA ARG A 194 9.58 -20.33 6.47
C ARG A 194 9.76 -21.42 7.52
N LEU A 195 9.41 -21.12 8.77
CA LEU A 195 9.53 -22.06 9.89
C LEU A 195 8.65 -23.30 9.70
N LEU A 196 7.42 -23.12 9.21
CA LEU A 196 6.52 -24.23 8.92
C LEU A 196 7.02 -25.11 7.77
N GLY A 197 7.62 -24.51 6.74
CA GLY A 197 8.26 -25.23 5.63
C GLY A 197 9.46 -26.07 6.09
N GLU A 198 10.31 -25.50 6.95
CA GLU A 198 11.47 -26.22 7.53
C GLU A 198 11.05 -27.40 8.40
N LYS A 199 9.97 -27.24 9.19
CA LYS A 199 9.44 -28.31 10.03
C LYS A 199 8.81 -29.45 9.23
N SER A 200 8.18 -29.15 8.09
CA SER A 200 7.54 -30.16 7.24
C SER A 200 8.55 -30.96 6.39
N ALA A 201 9.80 -30.50 6.29
CA ALA A 201 10.87 -31.17 5.54
C ALA A 201 11.72 -32.11 6.42
N LYS A 202 11.52 -32.12 7.73
CA LYS A 202 12.13 -33.04 8.70
C LYS A 202 11.17 -34.19 9.00
#